data_AF-A0AAC8YFX7-F1
#
_entry.id   AF-A0AAC8YFX7-F1
#
_cell.length_a   1.000
_cell.length_b   1.000
_cell.length_c   1.000
_cell.angle_alpha   90.00
_cell.angle_beta   90.00
_cell.angle_gamma   90.00
#
_symmetry.space_group_name_H-M   'P 1'
#
loop_
_entity.id
_entity.type
_entity.pdbx_description
1 polymer ?
#
loop_
_entity_poly.entity_id
_entity_poly.type
_entity_poly.pdbx_seq_one_letter_code
_entity_poly.pdbx_strand_id
1 'polypeptide(L)'
;MRGFPHGAEGCDGRGRSRILMRLERLAQGYPGDTKPVGAGLFELRIHTGPGYRIYYLREANTLILLLCGGDKSTQNKDIARARTLATRWRHDHQDGTS
;
A
#
# COMPACT_ATOMS: atom_id res chain seq x y z
N MET A 1 -27.83 -33.98 9.63
CA MET A 1 -27.44 -33.20 8.44
C MET A 1 -27.49 -31.71 8.76
N ARG A 2 -26.34 -31.05 8.85
CA ARG A 2 -26.20 -29.59 8.68
C ARG A 2 -24.80 -29.37 8.09
N GLY A 3 -24.74 -29.05 6.79
CA GLY A 3 -23.51 -28.72 6.11
C GLY A 3 -23.14 -27.27 6.41
N PHE A 4 -21.91 -27.06 6.89
CA PHE A 4 -21.26 -25.76 6.84
C PHE A 4 -20.71 -25.55 5.42
N PRO A 5 -20.84 -24.35 4.83
CA PRO A 5 -20.37 -24.10 3.46
C PRO A 5 -18.84 -24.17 3.40
N HIS A 6 -18.35 -25.08 2.56
CA HIS A 6 -16.96 -25.13 2.11
C HIS A 6 -16.62 -23.84 1.36
N GLY A 7 -15.80 -22.99 1.96
CA GLY A 7 -15.38 -21.76 1.29
C GLY A 7 -14.40 -20.90 2.08
N ALA A 8 -13.35 -21.47 2.69
CA ALA A 8 -12.28 -20.66 3.29
C ALA A 8 -10.99 -21.45 3.54
N GLU A 9 -10.53 -22.28 2.61
CA GLU A 9 -9.27 -23.02 2.81
C GLU A 9 -8.35 -22.85 1.59
N GLY A 10 -7.41 -21.89 1.66
CA GLY A 10 -6.20 -22.01 0.83
C GLY A 10 -5.43 -20.78 0.31
N CYS A 11 -5.73 -19.50 0.62
CA CYS A 11 -5.05 -18.40 -0.11
C CYS A 11 -4.37 -17.24 0.67
N ASP A 12 -4.35 -17.21 2.00
CA ASP A 12 -3.81 -16.03 2.72
C ASP A 12 -2.26 -15.94 2.79
N GLY A 13 -1.55 -17.07 2.81
CA GLY A 13 -0.09 -17.07 2.98
C GLY A 13 0.71 -16.61 1.75
N ARG A 14 0.26 -16.97 0.54
CA ARG A 14 0.97 -16.62 -0.71
C ARG A 14 0.82 -15.15 -1.08
N GLY A 15 -0.32 -14.55 -0.76
CA GLY A 15 -0.56 -13.11 -0.96
C GLY A 15 0.38 -12.27 -0.12
N ARG A 16 0.46 -12.56 1.18
CA ARG A 16 1.36 -11.85 2.12
C ARG A 16 2.82 -11.94 1.72
N SER A 17 3.29 -13.14 1.38
CA SER A 17 4.69 -13.36 0.97
C SER A 17 5.08 -12.55 -0.27
N ARG A 18 4.16 -12.45 -1.25
CA ARG A 18 4.41 -11.65 -2.46
C ARG A 18 4.34 -10.14 -2.22
N ILE A 19 3.46 -9.70 -1.31
CA ILE A 19 3.44 -8.30 -0.87
C ILE A 19 4.77 -7.95 -0.21
N LEU A 20 5.22 -8.74 0.77
CA LEU A 20 6.49 -8.54 1.47
C LEU A 20 7.67 -8.45 0.51
N MET A 21 7.81 -9.41 -0.40
CA MET A 21 8.88 -9.39 -1.40
C MET A 21 8.85 -8.14 -2.29
N ARG A 22 7.66 -7.61 -2.62
CA ARG A 22 7.54 -6.37 -3.39
C ARG A 22 7.89 -5.13 -2.57
N LEU A 23 7.56 -5.12 -1.28
CA LEU A 23 7.96 -4.05 -0.38
C LEU A 23 9.47 -4.03 -0.15
N GLU A 24 10.11 -5.19 -0.01
CA GLU A 24 11.56 -5.29 0.10
C GLU A 24 12.26 -4.75 -1.15
N ARG A 25 11.78 -5.14 -2.33
CA ARG A 25 12.29 -4.59 -3.60
C ARG A 25 12.09 -3.09 -3.70
N LEU A 26 10.93 -2.60 -3.28
CA LEU A 26 10.64 -1.16 -3.25
C LEU A 26 11.60 -0.42 -2.31
N ALA A 27 11.88 -0.97 -1.13
CA ALA A 27 12.84 -0.41 -0.17
C ALA A 27 14.28 -0.38 -0.73
N GLN A 28 14.65 -1.37 -1.54
CA GLN A 28 15.92 -1.42 -2.27
C GLN A 28 15.98 -0.51 -3.50
N GLY A 29 14.91 0.26 -3.79
CA GLY A 29 14.87 1.18 -4.92
C GLY A 29 14.38 0.57 -6.23
N TYR A 30 13.77 -0.62 -6.19
CA TYR A 30 13.16 -1.30 -7.34
C TYR A 30 11.62 -1.25 -7.26
N PRO A 31 10.99 -0.14 -7.68
CA PRO A 31 9.55 0.07 -7.47
C PRO A 31 8.65 -0.88 -8.28
N GLY A 32 9.05 -1.30 -9.48
CA GLY A 32 8.23 -2.18 -10.33
C GLY A 32 7.03 -1.44 -10.93
N ASP A 33 5.82 -2.00 -10.80
CA ASP A 33 4.58 -1.43 -11.35
C ASP A 33 3.99 -0.37 -10.39
N THR A 34 4.54 0.83 -10.47
CA THR A 34 4.13 1.98 -9.66
C THR A 34 3.66 3.14 -10.53
N LYS A 35 2.60 3.83 -10.10
CA LYS A 35 2.13 5.06 -10.74
C LYS A 35 2.14 6.24 -9.78
N PRO A 36 2.63 7.42 -10.17
CA PRO A 36 2.46 8.62 -9.37
C PRO A 36 0.97 8.99 -9.32
N VAL A 37 0.47 9.30 -8.12
CA VAL A 37 -0.91 9.76 -7.89
C VAL A 37 -0.97 11.21 -7.37
N GLY A 38 0.17 11.90 -7.39
CA GLY A 38 0.34 13.30 -6.99
C GLY A 38 0.72 13.48 -5.51
N ALA A 39 1.15 14.69 -5.14
CA ALA A 39 1.59 15.06 -3.79
C ALA A 39 2.75 14.21 -3.21
N GLY A 40 3.58 13.61 -4.08
CA GLY A 40 4.67 12.70 -3.69
C GLY A 40 4.20 11.28 -3.34
N LEU A 41 2.94 10.95 -3.61
CA LEU A 41 2.39 9.60 -3.43
C LEU A 41 2.50 8.77 -4.70
N PHE A 42 2.73 7.49 -4.51
CA PHE A 42 2.82 6.47 -5.53
C PHE A 42 1.86 5.33 -5.21
N GLU A 43 1.20 4.80 -6.23
CA GLU A 43 0.37 3.60 -6.16
C GLU A 43 1.19 2.41 -6.69
N LEU A 44 1.55 1.48 -5.82
CA LEU A 44 2.11 0.18 -6.17
C LEU A 44 0.98 -0.82 -6.43
N ARG A 45 0.98 -1.41 -7.62
CA ARG A 45 -0.03 -2.38 -8.06
C ARG A 45 0.52 -3.79 -7.95
N ILE A 46 -0.16 -4.64 -7.20
CA ILE A 46 0.24 -6.04 -6.99
C ILE A 46 -0.86 -6.94 -7.53
N HIS A 47 -0.62 -7.46 -8.74
CA HIS A 47 -1.49 -8.42 -9.43
C HIS A 47 -1.33 -9.83 -8.82
N THR A 48 -1.70 -10.01 -7.55
CA THR A 48 -1.68 -11.31 -6.87
C THR A 48 -2.91 -11.45 -5.99
N GLY A 49 -3.57 -12.62 -6.05
CA GLY A 49 -4.81 -12.86 -5.31
C GLY A 49 -5.92 -11.92 -5.78
N PRO A 50 -6.64 -11.24 -4.86
CA PRO A 50 -7.72 -10.30 -5.23
C PRO A 50 -7.23 -9.01 -5.92
N GLY A 51 -5.90 -8.78 -5.96
CA GLY A 51 -5.31 -7.55 -6.48
C GLY A 51 -5.16 -6.50 -5.39
N TYR A 52 -3.93 -6.29 -4.91
CA TYR A 52 -3.64 -5.33 -3.85
C TYR A 52 -3.12 -4.02 -4.44
N ARG A 53 -3.48 -2.90 -3.80
CA ARG A 53 -2.95 -1.58 -4.08
C ARG A 53 -2.33 -1.02 -2.81
N ILE A 54 -1.07 -0.63 -2.90
CA ILE A 54 -0.36 -0.02 -1.79
C ILE A 54 -0.05 1.41 -2.19
N TYR A 55 -0.51 2.36 -1.40
CA TYR A 55 -0.10 3.74 -1.55
C TYR A 55 1.14 3.96 -0.69
N TYR A 56 2.17 4.57 -1.25
CA TYR A 56 3.36 4.87 -0.48
C TYR A 56 3.90 6.25 -0.83
N LEU A 57 4.62 6.85 0.11
CA LEU A 57 5.48 8.00 -0.15
C LEU A 57 6.90 7.68 0.33
N ARG A 58 7.87 8.31 -0.32
CA ARG A 58 9.28 8.22 0.05
C ARG A 58 9.77 9.62 0.41
N GLU A 59 10.18 9.78 1.65
CA GLU A 59 10.77 11.02 2.18
C GLU A 59 12.14 10.66 2.76
N ALA A 60 13.20 11.20 2.15
CA ALA A 60 14.58 10.84 2.45
C ALA A 60 14.80 9.31 2.49
N ASN A 61 15.00 8.75 3.68
CA ASN A 61 15.25 7.33 3.93
C ASN A 61 14.06 6.58 4.54
N THR A 62 12.90 7.23 4.65
CA THR A 62 11.68 6.69 5.24
C THR A 62 10.64 6.40 4.16
N LEU A 63 10.13 5.18 4.17
CA LEU A 63 9.04 4.75 3.28
C LEU A 63 7.77 4.59 4.12
N ILE A 64 6.78 5.45 3.88
CA ILE A 64 5.48 5.34 4.58
C ILE A 64 4.53 4.56 3.68
N LEU A 65 4.01 3.46 4.22
CA LEU A 65 3.06 2.58 3.56
C LEU A 65 1.65 2.82 4.06
N LEU A 66 0.75 3.05 3.12
CA LEU A 66 -0.69 3.16 3.33
C LEU A 66 -1.32 1.94 2.67
N LEU A 67 -1.58 0.93 3.49
CA LEU A 67 -2.22 -0.31 3.07
C LEU A 67 -3.73 -0.07 2.93
N CYS A 68 -4.17 0.26 1.72
CA CYS A 68 -5.59 0.29 1.38
C CYS A 68 -5.94 -0.96 0.56
N GLY A 69 -6.38 -2.02 1.26
CA GLY A 69 -6.87 -3.26 0.64
C GLY A 69 -8.27 -3.12 0.06
N GLY A 70 -8.51 -2.08 -0.75
CA GLY A 70 -9.84 -1.70 -1.24
C GLY A 70 -10.10 -2.09 -2.70
N ASP A 71 -11.38 -2.24 -3.03
CA ASP A 71 -11.90 -2.38 -4.39
C ASP A 71 -11.61 -1.11 -5.23
N LYS A 72 -11.59 -1.23 -6.57
CA LYS A 72 -11.37 -0.11 -7.50
C LYS A 72 -12.32 1.07 -7.23
N SER A 73 -13.52 0.81 -6.72
CA SER A 73 -14.52 1.81 -6.32
C SER A 73 -14.09 2.72 -5.16
N THR A 74 -13.13 2.30 -4.33
CA THR A 74 -12.64 3.07 -3.17
C THR A 74 -11.34 3.86 -3.42
N GLN A 75 -10.73 3.68 -4.60
CA GLN A 75 -9.44 4.28 -4.99
C GLN A 75 -9.36 5.79 -4.71
N ASN A 76 -10.37 6.57 -5.13
CA ASN A 76 -10.32 8.03 -4.96
C ASN A 76 -10.37 8.46 -3.49
N LYS A 77 -11.12 7.73 -2.65
CA LYS A 77 -11.20 7.98 -1.21
C LYS A 77 -9.89 7.63 -0.53
N ASP A 78 -9.26 6.54 -0.95
CA ASP A 78 -7.96 6.11 -0.43
C ASP A 78 -6.84 7.09 -0.80
N ILE A 79 -6.83 7.59 -2.04
CA ILE A 79 -5.88 8.63 -2.47
C ILE A 79 -6.07 9.91 -1.64
N ALA A 80 -7.32 10.33 -1.40
CA ALA A 80 -7.60 11.50 -0.57
C ALA A 80 -7.10 11.31 0.88
N ARG A 81 -7.34 10.15 1.48
CA ARG A 81 -6.82 9.82 2.82
C ARG A 81 -5.30 9.77 2.86
N ALA A 82 -4.68 9.14 1.87
CA ALA A 82 -3.24 9.07 1.73
C ALA A 82 -2.61 10.47 1.66
N ARG A 83 -3.24 11.41 0.92
CA ARG A 83 -2.81 12.81 0.86
C ARG A 83 -2.90 13.49 2.22
N THR A 84 -4.02 13.35 2.92
CA THR A 84 -4.18 13.93 4.26
C THR A 84 -3.14 13.40 5.24
N LEU A 85 -2.88 12.09 5.23
CA LEU A 85 -1.88 11.46 6.09
C LEU A 85 -0.46 11.89 5.74
N ALA A 86 -0.14 12.01 4.44
CA ALA A 86 1.15 12.52 3.98
C ALA A 86 1.38 13.96 4.44
N THR A 87 0.37 14.84 4.32
CA THR A 87 0.47 16.23 4.79
C THR A 87 0.67 16.30 6.29
N ARG A 88 -0.08 15.51 7.07
CA ARG A 88 0.09 15.45 8.53
C ARG A 88 1.48 14.96 8.91
N TRP A 89 1.94 13.86 8.30
CA TRP A 89 3.26 13.30 8.58
C TRP A 89 4.38 14.31 8.31
N ARG A 90 4.30 15.06 7.20
CA ARG A 90 5.26 16.12 6.87
C ARG A 90 5.25 17.25 7.89
N HIS A 91 4.07 17.66 8.35
CA HIS A 91 3.95 18.69 9.38
C HIS A 91 4.61 18.23 10.69
N ASP A 92 4.32 17.01 11.14
CA ASP A 92 4.85 16.46 12.40
C ASP A 92 6.36 16.18 12.37
N HIS A 93 6.96 16.04 11.18
CA HIS A 93 8.40 15.77 11.01
C HIS A 93 9.21 17.01 10.59
N GLN A 94 8.58 18.19 10.47
CA GLN A 94 9.29 19.46 10.19
C GLN A 94 9.93 20.10 11.44
N ASP A 95 9.73 19.54 12.64
CA ASP A 95 10.29 20.05 13.91
C ASP A 95 11.73 19.59 14.23
N GLY A 96 12.44 18.97 13.29
CA GLY A 96 13.76 18.37 13.52
C GLY A 96 14.95 19.07 12.85
N THR A 97 14.74 20.17 12.13
CA THR A 97 15.84 20.89 11.44
C THR A 97 15.93 22.32 11.96
N SER A 98 16.54 22.48 13.14
CA SER A 98 17.09 23.74 13.64
C SER A 98 18.49 23.50 14.14
#